data_AF-A0A819KG97-F1
#
_entry.id   AF-A0A819KG97-F1
#
_cell.length_a   1.000
_cell.length_b   1.000
_cell.length_c   1.000
_cell.angle_alpha   90.00
_cell.angle_beta   90.00
_cell.angle_gamma   90.00
#
_symmetry.space_group_name_H-M   'P 1'
#
loop_
_entity.id
_entity.type
_entity.pdbx_description
1 polymer ?
#
loop_
_entity_poly.entity_id
_entity_poly.type
_entity_poly.pdbx_seq_one_letter_code
_entity_poly.pdbx_strand_id
1 'polypeptide(L)'
;AVQVASEDNNGIGDLHLWMKLNGNDIPNSNTIQSINKDTGVLICQSAIEIKVGDKLQMVYSTDVAQGKIGLVATQPHNQPLVPSIIMSIMKSSYAEDNYD
;
A
#
# COMPACT_ATOMS: atom_id res chain seq x y z
N ALA A 1 5.14 -0.54 -0.45
CA ALA A 1 4.76 -0.96 -1.82
C ALA A 1 3.73 -2.08 -1.72
N VAL A 2 2.74 -2.08 -2.59
CA VAL A 2 1.65 -3.06 -2.60
C VAL A 2 1.46 -3.58 -4.01
N GLN A 3 1.48 -4.90 -4.18
CA GLN A 3 1.24 -5.54 -5.45
C GLN A 3 -0.25 -5.80 -5.63
N VAL A 4 -0.78 -5.35 -6.77
CA VAL A 4 -2.20 -5.41 -7.09
C VAL A 4 -2.42 -5.92 -8.50
N ALA A 5 -3.49 -6.66 -8.71
CA ALA A 5 -3.87 -7.12 -10.03
C ALA A 5 -5.35 -7.51 -10.05
N SER A 6 -5.81 -7.95 -11.22
CA SER A 6 -7.01 -8.77 -11.29
C SER A 6 -6.77 -10.13 -10.65
N GLU A 7 -7.68 -10.56 -9.76
CA GLU A 7 -7.60 -11.87 -9.11
C GLU A 7 -8.07 -13.02 -10.02
N ASP A 8 -8.96 -12.72 -10.98
CA ASP A 8 -9.55 -13.70 -11.91
C ASP A 8 -9.13 -13.48 -13.39
N ASN A 9 -8.17 -12.60 -13.64
CA ASN A 9 -7.70 -12.14 -14.95
C ASN A 9 -8.76 -11.42 -15.81
N ASN A 10 -9.90 -11.03 -15.25
CA ASN A 10 -10.99 -10.32 -15.94
C ASN A 10 -11.45 -9.04 -15.22
N GLY A 11 -10.92 -8.76 -14.04
CA GLY A 11 -11.22 -7.56 -13.26
C GLY A 11 -10.57 -6.32 -13.85
N ILE A 12 -11.40 -5.34 -14.24
CA ILE A 12 -10.97 -4.01 -14.70
C ILE A 12 -11.63 -2.99 -13.79
N GLY A 13 -10.85 -2.13 -13.16
CA GLY A 13 -11.34 -1.13 -12.21
C GLY A 13 -10.22 -0.40 -11.48
N ASP A 14 -10.59 0.47 -10.57
CA ASP A 14 -9.67 1.25 -9.76
C ASP A 14 -9.50 0.64 -8.36
N LEU A 15 -8.24 0.47 -7.96
CA LEU A 15 -7.86 0.11 -6.59
C LEU A 15 -7.27 1.34 -5.90
N HIS A 16 -7.88 1.70 -4.78
CA HIS A 16 -7.45 2.78 -3.89
C HIS A 16 -6.66 2.18 -2.72
N LEU A 17 -5.60 2.87 -2.31
CA LEU A 17 -4.76 2.48 -1.18
C LEU A 17 -4.42 3.70 -0.33
N TRP A 18 -4.54 3.58 0.99
CA TRP A 18 -4.14 4.62 1.94
C TRP A 18 -3.72 4.02 3.28
N MET A 19 -3.26 4.86 4.21
CA MET A 19 -2.84 4.43 5.54
C MET A 19 -3.72 5.02 6.64
N LYS A 20 -3.89 4.25 7.72
CA LYS A 20 -4.51 4.71 8.97
C LYS A 20 -3.56 4.57 10.15
N LEU A 21 -3.59 5.52 11.08
CA LEU A 21 -2.94 5.43 12.38
C LEU A 21 -3.99 5.41 13.47
N ASN A 22 -4.01 4.36 14.29
CA ASN A 22 -4.99 4.18 15.37
C ASN A 22 -6.45 4.34 14.90
N GLY A 23 -6.75 3.84 13.69
CA GLY A 23 -8.08 3.91 13.07
C GLY A 23 -8.40 5.21 12.31
N ASN A 24 -7.58 6.24 12.42
CA ASN A 24 -7.77 7.52 11.72
C ASN A 24 -6.98 7.57 10.42
N ASP A 25 -7.57 8.12 9.35
CA ASP A 25 -6.90 8.28 8.06
C ASP A 25 -5.70 9.22 8.16
N ILE A 26 -4.56 8.80 7.61
CA ILE A 26 -3.37 9.65 7.49
C ILE A 26 -3.57 10.57 6.28
N PRO A 27 -3.51 11.91 6.45
CA PRO A 27 -3.69 12.86 5.36
C PRO A 27 -2.68 12.62 4.22
N ASN A 28 -3.13 12.81 2.98
CA ASN A 28 -2.31 12.71 1.76
C ASN A 28 -1.57 11.37 1.58
N SER A 29 -2.04 10.30 2.23
CA SER A 29 -1.51 8.94 2.05
C SER A 29 -2.21 8.17 0.92
N ASN A 30 -3.22 8.74 0.26
CA ASN A 30 -3.99 8.00 -0.74
C ASN A 30 -3.23 7.87 -2.08
N THR A 31 -3.35 6.71 -2.70
CA THR A 31 -2.91 6.42 -4.06
C THR A 31 -3.98 5.60 -4.77
N ILE A 32 -4.05 5.71 -6.10
CA ILE A 32 -5.01 4.98 -6.93
C ILE A 32 -4.25 4.36 -8.09
N GLN A 33 -4.61 3.13 -8.43
CA GLN A 33 -4.14 2.45 -9.62
C GLN A 33 -5.32 1.88 -10.39
N SER A 34 -5.43 2.25 -11.66
CA SER A 34 -6.32 1.58 -12.59
C SER A 34 -5.71 0.23 -12.99
N ILE A 35 -6.48 -0.83 -12.79
CA ILE A 35 -6.13 -2.21 -13.08
C ILE A 35 -6.82 -2.66 -14.35
N ASN A 36 -6.06 -3.33 -15.22
CA ASN A 36 -6.57 -3.95 -16.43
C ASN A 36 -6.17 -5.43 -16.50
N LYS A 37 -5.09 -5.78 -17.20
CA LYS A 37 -4.57 -7.14 -17.39
C LYS A 37 -3.24 -7.37 -16.69
N ASP A 38 -2.50 -6.31 -16.40
CA ASP A 38 -1.16 -6.41 -15.82
C ASP A 38 -1.18 -6.26 -14.29
N THR A 39 -0.15 -6.81 -13.66
CA THR A 39 0.12 -6.56 -12.24
C THR A 39 0.72 -5.17 -12.06
N GLY A 40 0.13 -4.38 -11.17
CA GLY A 40 0.60 -3.06 -10.77
C GLY A 40 1.26 -3.08 -9.40
N VAL A 41 2.08 -2.06 -9.13
CA VAL A 41 2.66 -1.81 -7.80
C VAL A 41 2.30 -0.39 -7.35
N LEU A 42 1.57 -0.27 -6.25
CA LEU A 42 1.27 1.01 -5.62
C LEU A 42 2.31 1.34 -4.55
N ILE A 43 2.76 2.58 -4.55
CA ILE A 43 3.63 3.12 -3.51
C ILE A 43 2.90 4.26 -2.82
N CYS A 44 2.37 3.96 -1.63
CA CYS A 44 1.91 4.94 -0.68
C CYS A 44 3.05 5.26 0.30
N GLN A 45 3.33 6.54 0.52
CA GLN A 45 4.39 7.01 1.42
C GLN A 45 3.90 8.19 2.29
N SER A 46 4.35 8.25 3.54
CA SER A 46 4.08 9.37 4.44
C SER A 46 5.20 9.52 5.47
N ALA A 47 5.41 10.73 5.96
CA ALA A 47 6.24 11.02 7.12
C ALA A 47 5.32 11.40 8.29
N ILE A 48 5.25 10.54 9.30
CA ILE A 48 4.38 10.70 10.47
C ILE A 48 5.16 10.36 11.74
N GLU A 49 4.74 10.95 12.86
CA GLU A 49 5.19 10.52 14.18
C GLU A 49 4.46 9.22 14.56
N ILE A 50 5.22 8.22 14.99
CA ILE A 50 4.68 6.93 15.46
C ILE A 50 5.29 6.64 16.83
N LYS A 51 4.44 6.32 17.79
CA LYS A 51 4.80 6.02 19.18
C LYS A 51 4.66 4.54 19.48
N VAL A 52 5.31 4.10 20.55
CA VAL A 52 5.15 2.73 21.06
C VAL A 52 3.67 2.48 21.38
N GLY A 53 3.12 1.41 20.80
CA GLY A 53 1.73 1.03 20.97
C GLY A 53 0.79 1.51 19.85
N ASP A 54 1.25 2.40 18.97
CA ASP A 54 0.46 2.83 17.82
C ASP A 54 0.23 1.67 16.83
N LYS A 55 -0.95 1.69 16.19
CA LYS A 55 -1.33 0.74 15.15
C LYS A 55 -1.36 1.44 13.80
N LEU A 56 -0.34 1.18 12.99
CA LEU A 56 -0.33 1.57 11.58
C LEU A 56 -1.02 0.49 10.75
N GLN A 57 -1.96 0.90 9.91
CA GLN A 57 -2.77 0.01 9.08
C GLN A 57 -2.70 0.46 7.63
N MET A 58 -2.58 -0.50 6.72
CA MET A 58 -2.72 -0.28 5.29
C MET A 58 -4.14 -0.68 4.89
N VAL A 59 -4.83 0.20 4.17
CA VAL A 59 -6.24 0.00 3.80
C VAL A 59 -6.35 0.13 2.29
N TYR A 60 -7.16 -0.74 1.68
CA TYR A 60 -7.50 -0.65 0.27
C TYR A 60 -9.00 -0.73 0.06
N SER A 61 -9.46 -0.19 -1.07
CA SER A 61 -10.82 -0.35 -1.56
C SER A 61 -10.82 -0.47 -3.08
N THR A 62 -11.88 -1.06 -3.62
CA THR A 62 -12.07 -1.26 -5.06
C THR A 62 -13.42 -0.70 -5.47
N ASP A 63 -13.52 -0.18 -6.69
CA ASP A 63 -14.79 0.23 -7.29
C ASP A 63 -15.58 -0.94 -7.91
N VAL A 64 -14.93 -2.09 -8.08
CA VAL A 64 -15.53 -3.33 -8.58
C VAL A 64 -15.96 -4.29 -7.47
N ALA A 65 -16.76 -5.28 -7.85
CA ALA A 65 -17.19 -6.36 -6.97
C ALA A 65 -16.01 -7.09 -6.32
N GLN A 66 -16.22 -7.55 -5.08
CA GLN A 66 -15.23 -8.28 -4.30
C GLN A 66 -14.66 -9.48 -5.08
N GLY A 67 -13.34 -9.65 -5.04
CA GLY A 67 -12.65 -10.76 -5.71
C GLY A 67 -12.36 -10.55 -7.20
N LYS A 68 -12.58 -9.34 -7.74
CA LYS A 68 -12.23 -9.01 -9.14
C LYS A 68 -10.84 -8.40 -9.27
N ILE A 69 -10.54 -7.43 -8.43
CA ILE A 69 -9.21 -6.83 -8.29
C ILE A 69 -8.87 -6.79 -6.80
N GLY A 70 -7.59 -6.83 -6.48
CA GLY A 70 -7.17 -6.86 -5.09
C GLY A 70 -5.67 -6.94 -4.91
N LEU A 71 -5.27 -7.27 -3.69
CA LEU A 71 -3.88 -7.47 -3.30
C LEU A 71 -3.45 -8.88 -3.73
N VAL A 72 -2.40 -9.00 -4.52
CA VAL A 72 -1.98 -10.29 -5.08
C VAL A 72 -0.56 -10.66 -4.64
N ALA A 73 -0.38 -11.90 -4.23
CA ALA A 73 0.95 -12.49 -4.08
C ALA A 73 1.19 -13.41 -5.28
N THR A 74 2.31 -13.22 -5.98
CA THR A 74 2.61 -13.96 -7.22
C THR A 74 3.87 -14.78 -7.04
N GLN A 75 3.85 -16.03 -7.51
CA GLN A 75 5.01 -16.90 -7.52
C GLN A 75 5.32 -17.32 -8.97
N PRO A 76 6.22 -16.61 -9.67
CA PRO A 76 6.65 -17.04 -11.00
C PRO A 76 7.34 -18.41 -10.93
N HIS A 77 7.25 -19.19 -12.01
CA HIS A 77 7.86 -20.51 -12.08
C HIS A 77 9.38 -20.44 -11.79
N ASN A 78 9.86 -21.28 -10.87
CA ASN A 78 11.24 -21.31 -10.40
C ASN A 78 11.75 -20.00 -9.75
N GLN A 79 10.85 -19.15 -9.23
CA GLN A 79 11.23 -17.93 -8.50
C GLN A 79 10.61 -17.90 -7.10
N PRO A 80 11.18 -17.12 -6.17
CA PRO A 80 10.57 -16.87 -4.87
C PRO A 80 9.18 -16.22 -4.99
N LEU A 81 8.37 -16.39 -3.95
CA LEU A 81 7.10 -15.67 -3.80
C LEU A 81 7.36 -14.16 -3.72
N VAL A 82 6.67 -13.39 -4.55
CA VAL A 82 6.55 -11.94 -4.41
C VAL A 82 5.34 -11.66 -3.51
N PRO A 83 5.54 -11.07 -2.31
CA PRO A 83 4.45 -10.80 -1.38
C PRO A 83 3.56 -9.66 -1.87
N SER A 84 2.30 -9.67 -1.46
CA SER A 84 1.34 -8.62 -1.82
C SER A 84 1.62 -7.27 -1.17
N ILE A 85 2.35 -7.25 -0.05
CA ILE A 85 2.72 -6.02 0.67
C ILE A 85 4.19 -6.11 1.09
N ILE A 86 4.94 -5.05 0.78
CA ILE A 86 6.27 -4.79 1.32
C ILE A 86 6.19 -3.46 2.07
N MET A 87 6.45 -3.50 3.37
CA MET A 87 6.42 -2.33 4.24
C MET A 87 7.85 -1.96 4.65
N SER A 88 8.22 -0.71 4.42
CA SER A 88 9.50 -0.14 4.85
C SER A 88 9.22 1.01 5.80
N ILE A 89 9.83 0.98 6.99
CA ILE A 89 9.75 2.05 8.00
C ILE A 89 11.18 2.50 8.28
N MET A 90 11.42 3.79 8.18
CA MET A 90 12.71 4.39 8.49
C MET A 90 12.54 5.46 9.55
N LYS A 91 13.42 5.46 10.55
CA LYS A 91 13.50 6.56 11.50
C LYS A 91 14.09 7.77 10.78
N SER A 92 13.33 8.86 10.71
CA SER A 92 13.90 10.14 10.29
C SER A 92 14.70 10.73 11.46
N SER A 93 15.98 11.00 11.26
CA SER A 93 16.78 11.84 12.15
C SER A 93 16.61 13.29 11.69
N TYR A 94 15.78 14.06 12.39
CA TYR A 94 15.93 15.51 12.34
C TYR A 94 17.15 15.87 13.19
N ALA A 95 18.15 16.51 12.58
CA ALA A 95 19.07 17.33 13.36
C ALA A 95 18.25 18.51 13.87
N GLU A 96 18.27 18.77 15.18
CA GLU A 96 17.94 20.10 15.66
C GLU A 96 19.03 21.02 15.10
N ASP A 97 18.75 21.66 13.97
CA ASP A 97 19.51 22.82 13.54
C ASP A 97 19.20 23.92 14.57
N ASN A 98 20.03 23.97 15.62
CA ASN A 98 20.08 25.07 16.57
C ASN A 98 20.51 26.31 15.78
N TYR A 99 19.53 27.04 15.26
CA TYR A 99 19.73 28.43 14.88
C TYR A 99 19.76 29.26 16.18
N ASP A 100 20.97 29.40 16.73
CA ASP A 100 21.33 30.48 17.67
C ASP A 100 21.36 31.84 16.95
#